data_AF-A0A1U7GRC0-F1
#
_entry.id   AF-A0A1U7GRC0-F1
#
_cell.length_a   1.000
_cell.length_b   1.000
_cell.length_c   1.000
_cell.angle_alpha   90.00
_cell.angle_beta   90.00
_cell.angle_gamma   90.00
#
_symmetry.space_group_name_H-M   'P 1'
#
loop_
_entity.id
_entity.type
_entity.pdbx_description
1 polymer ?
#
loop_
_entity_poly.entity_id
_entity_poly.type
_entity_poly.pdbx_seq_one_letter_code
_entity_poly.pdbx_strand_id
1 'polypeptide(L)'
;MTIPSVSQIPDPPDRGAADFDTKAQSLVNHLPIFQGELQAIADALNLLIEATPTGYVEAGGHGECRLGLSGGSLVLTGIGLGRMRWPDGSSRRVTQSETPLAATGNANSTLYYIYLPKAGPIEKSTTGYVIDSSGIAVKSGDASRVLVGMARSTSSGAWADSATQRFVLSHFNRRPLHLFVGIAANRSTGSTSIVEVGLSASERIEFLTWADMPAILSMSGRIANSTANYAARIALWLDGAVPNKGEFTQSRTTAGDISHAQISMCPFLLSEGYHYCGFGGGVNGGGTTTLYTSNTTTGLNAVVWG
;
A
#
# COMPACT_ATOMS: atom_id res chain seq x y z
N MET A 1 64.64 57.43 38.89
CA MET A 1 64.10 58.52 38.07
C MET A 1 62.59 58.41 38.16
N THR A 2 61.98 59.25 38.99
CA THR A 2 60.60 59.09 39.47
C THR A 2 59.67 59.87 38.55
N ILE A 3 58.71 59.18 37.93
CA ILE A 3 57.72 59.77 37.02
C ILE A 3 56.61 60.40 37.88
N PRO A 4 56.23 61.67 37.67
CA PRO A 4 55.16 62.32 38.42
C PRO A 4 53.79 61.75 38.03
N SER A 5 52.90 61.64 39.02
CA SER A 5 51.54 61.14 38.88
C SER A 5 50.66 62.11 38.08
N VAL A 6 50.00 61.57 37.05
CA VAL A 6 48.95 62.25 36.28
C VAL A 6 47.69 62.27 37.14
N SER A 7 47.51 63.37 37.87
CA SER A 7 46.27 63.75 38.53
C SER A 7 45.75 64.98 37.80
N GLN A 8 44.46 64.97 37.45
CA GLN A 8 43.67 66.02 36.78
C GLN A 8 43.49 65.88 35.27
N ILE A 9 42.72 64.87 34.86
CA ILE A 9 41.77 65.05 33.76
C ILE A 9 40.40 65.19 34.44
N PRO A 10 39.66 66.30 34.25
CA PRO A 10 38.32 66.44 34.80
C PRO A 10 37.40 65.41 34.13
N ASP A 11 36.71 64.61 34.95
CA ASP A 11 35.72 63.66 34.45
C ASP A 11 34.66 64.40 33.61
N PRO A 12 34.25 63.84 32.46
CA PRO A 12 33.16 64.40 31.69
C PRO A 12 31.91 64.48 32.59
N PRO A 13 31.11 65.56 32.48
CA PRO A 13 29.95 65.74 33.33
C PRO A 13 29.07 64.50 33.24
N ASP A 14 28.79 63.91 34.41
CA ASP A 14 27.95 62.75 34.60
C ASP A 14 26.57 63.01 33.99
N ARG A 15 26.41 62.67 32.72
CA ARG A 15 25.12 62.62 32.05
C ARG A 15 24.45 61.35 32.57
N GLY A 16 23.93 61.46 33.80
CA GLY A 16 23.34 60.35 34.53
C GLY A 16 22.37 59.56 33.66
N ALA A 17 22.41 58.23 33.81
CA ALA A 17 21.58 57.27 33.08
C ALA A 17 20.06 57.59 33.10
N ALA A 18 19.62 58.47 34.00
CA ALA A 18 18.25 58.98 34.05
C ALA A 18 17.83 59.83 32.83
N ASP A 19 18.74 60.55 32.13
CA ASP A 19 18.35 61.42 31.00
C ASP A 19 18.09 60.62 29.70
N PHE A 20 18.72 59.44 29.54
CA PHE A 20 18.46 58.57 28.38
C PHE A 20 17.13 57.81 28.52
N ASP A 21 16.77 57.37 29.73
CA ASP A 21 15.52 56.66 29.97
C ASP A 21 14.29 57.59 29.84
N THR A 22 14.43 58.84 30.29
CA THR A 22 13.37 59.85 30.18
C THR A 22 13.11 60.28 28.73
N LYS A 23 14.16 60.37 27.90
CA LYS A 23 14.03 60.67 26.46
C LYS A 23 13.53 59.47 25.65
N ALA A 24 13.91 58.25 26.00
CA ALA A 24 13.37 57.04 25.40
C ALA A 24 11.86 56.88 25.72
N GLN A 25 11.45 57.14 26.96
CA GLN A 25 10.04 57.12 27.36
C GLN A 25 9.23 58.26 26.75
N SER A 26 9.82 59.45 26.56
CA SER A 26 9.21 60.57 25.84
C SER A 26 8.97 60.27 24.35
N LEU A 27 9.91 59.59 23.69
CA LEU A 27 9.77 59.12 22.30
C LEU A 27 8.67 58.05 22.16
N VAL A 28 8.51 57.16 23.14
CA VAL A 28 7.42 56.17 23.19
C VAL A 28 6.06 56.87 23.40
N ASN A 29 6.00 57.94 24.19
CA ASN A 29 4.77 58.69 24.46
C ASN A 29 4.37 59.70 23.36
N HIS A 30 5.28 60.02 22.43
CA HIS A 30 5.03 60.89 21.28
C HIS A 30 4.75 60.14 19.96
N LEU A 31 4.54 58.83 20.01
CA LEU A 31 4.12 58.01 18.87
C LEU A 31 2.66 57.50 18.99
N PRO A 32 1.65 58.33 19.34
CA PRO A 32 0.26 57.88 19.38
C PRO A 32 -0.27 57.45 17.99
N ILE A 33 0.40 57.87 16.92
CA ILE A 33 0.12 57.43 15.54
C ILE A 33 0.41 55.93 15.38
N PHE A 34 1.45 55.41 16.03
CA PHE A 34 1.83 54.00 15.87
C PHE A 34 1.12 53.06 16.85
N GLN A 35 0.64 53.55 18.00
CA GLN A 35 -0.14 52.71 18.93
C GLN A 35 -1.50 52.32 18.33
N GLY A 36 -2.18 53.24 17.65
CA GLY A 36 -3.42 52.94 16.94
C GLY A 36 -3.21 51.95 15.80
N GLU A 37 -2.13 52.10 15.04
CA GLU A 37 -1.77 51.15 13.96
C GLU A 37 -1.34 49.78 14.49
N LEU A 38 -0.56 49.72 15.59
CA LEU A 38 -0.19 48.45 16.21
C LEU A 38 -1.40 47.72 16.77
N GLN A 39 -2.33 48.44 17.40
CA GLN A 39 -3.56 47.84 17.91
C GLN A 39 -4.44 47.37 16.74
N ALA A 40 -4.56 48.15 15.67
CA ALA A 40 -5.28 47.74 14.46
C ALA A 40 -4.64 46.51 13.79
N ILE A 41 -3.30 46.41 13.78
CA ILE A 41 -2.58 45.23 13.29
C ILE A 41 -2.81 44.02 14.20
N ALA A 42 -2.77 44.20 15.53
CA ALA A 42 -3.02 43.15 16.50
C ALA A 42 -4.48 42.65 16.43
N ASP A 43 -5.44 43.57 16.29
CA ASP A 43 -6.86 43.26 16.13
C ASP A 43 -7.11 42.60 14.77
N ALA A 44 -6.46 43.04 13.70
CA ALA A 44 -6.54 42.39 12.40
C ALA A 44 -5.91 40.99 12.42
N LEU A 45 -4.81 40.78 13.15
CA LEU A 45 -4.20 39.48 13.36
C LEU A 45 -5.08 38.56 14.20
N ASN A 46 -5.65 39.04 15.29
CA ASN A 46 -6.59 38.27 16.12
C ASN A 46 -7.86 37.96 15.33
N LEU A 47 -8.39 38.91 14.54
CA LEU A 47 -9.49 38.67 13.64
C LEU A 47 -9.11 37.67 12.55
N LEU A 48 -7.89 37.68 12.03
CA LEU A 48 -7.43 36.69 11.06
C LEU A 48 -7.29 35.30 11.71
N ILE A 49 -6.90 35.22 12.99
CA ILE A 49 -6.78 33.98 13.77
C ILE A 49 -8.16 33.43 14.16
N GLU A 50 -9.11 34.31 14.52
CA GLU A 50 -10.49 33.96 14.88
C GLU A 50 -11.37 33.71 13.64
N ALA A 51 -11.12 34.42 12.53
CA ALA A 51 -11.80 34.24 11.26
C ALA A 51 -11.14 33.19 10.36
N THR A 52 -9.91 32.74 10.63
CA THR A 52 -9.49 31.42 10.17
C THR A 52 -10.42 30.43 10.86
N PRO A 53 -11.32 29.76 10.12
CA PRO A 53 -12.01 28.62 10.69
C PRO A 53 -10.92 27.71 11.23
N THR A 54 -11.16 27.05 12.35
CA THR A 54 -10.33 25.97 12.91
C THR A 54 -10.32 24.71 12.00
N GLY A 55 -10.37 24.94 10.69
CA GLY A 55 -10.74 24.06 9.60
C GLY A 55 -10.65 24.77 8.27
N TYR A 56 -9.60 25.58 8.02
CA TYR A 56 -9.10 25.66 6.65
C TYR A 56 -8.75 24.23 6.25
N VAL A 57 -9.70 23.58 5.57
CA VAL A 57 -9.44 22.38 4.81
C VAL A 57 -8.49 22.86 3.75
N GLU A 58 -7.18 22.74 3.98
CA GLU A 58 -6.23 22.87 2.88
C GLU A 58 -6.83 22.00 1.76
N ALA A 59 -7.02 22.55 0.57
CA ALA A 59 -7.43 21.77 -0.59
C ALA A 59 -6.30 20.79 -1.02
N GLY A 60 -5.46 20.34 -0.09
CA GLY A 60 -4.25 19.56 -0.32
C GLY A 60 -4.33 18.17 0.31
N GLY A 61 -4.26 17.14 -0.52
CA GLY A 61 -3.91 15.77 -0.16
C GLY A 61 -4.89 15.00 0.72
N HIS A 62 -5.40 13.87 0.22
CA HIS A 62 -5.94 12.78 1.03
C HIS A 62 -5.30 11.48 0.54
N GLY A 63 -5.04 10.54 1.45
CA GLY A 63 -4.47 9.26 1.08
C GLY A 63 -3.01 9.35 0.66
N GLU A 64 -2.23 10.30 1.17
CA GLU A 64 -0.80 10.40 0.82
C GLU A 64 0.05 9.41 1.63
N CYS A 65 -0.28 8.12 1.56
CA CYS A 65 0.45 7.07 2.25
C CYS A 65 0.47 5.78 1.43
N ARG A 66 1.31 4.82 1.86
CA ARG A 66 1.33 3.46 1.34
C ARG A 66 1.59 2.46 2.45
N LEU A 67 0.80 1.39 2.45
CA LEU A 67 1.01 0.23 3.31
C LEU A 67 2.05 -0.71 2.70
N GLY A 68 2.93 -1.27 3.51
CA GLY A 68 3.88 -2.31 3.10
C GLY A 68 4.32 -3.22 4.24
N LEU A 69 5.04 -4.29 3.92
CA LEU A 69 5.64 -5.21 4.89
C LEU A 69 7.11 -4.85 5.11
N SER A 70 7.54 -4.69 6.36
CA SER A 70 8.94 -4.49 6.73
C SER A 70 9.25 -5.18 8.05
N GLY A 71 10.32 -5.98 8.09
CA GLY A 71 10.73 -6.70 9.30
C GLY A 71 9.64 -7.61 9.90
N GLY A 72 8.74 -8.17 9.06
CA GLY A 72 7.62 -9.00 9.51
C GLY A 72 6.44 -8.24 10.11
N SER A 73 6.45 -6.91 10.06
CA SER A 73 5.38 -6.04 10.55
C SER A 73 4.84 -5.17 9.42
N LEU A 74 3.55 -4.84 9.47
CA LEU A 74 2.97 -3.89 8.53
C LEU A 74 3.39 -2.47 8.92
N VAL A 75 3.83 -1.70 7.94
CA VAL A 75 4.28 -0.32 8.12
C VAL A 75 3.48 0.57 7.18
N LEU A 76 2.90 1.64 7.72
CA LEU A 76 2.29 2.69 6.93
C LEU A 76 3.31 3.80 6.72
N THR A 77 3.71 4.03 5.48
CA THR A 77 4.69 5.06 5.13
C THR A 77 3.99 6.23 4.47
N GLY A 78 4.24 7.45 4.96
CA GLY A 78 3.80 8.67 4.29
C GLY A 78 4.48 8.82 2.93
N ILE A 79 3.73 9.20 1.91
CA ILE A 79 4.22 9.62 0.60
C ILE A 79 4.03 11.14 0.52
N GLY A 80 5.00 11.87 -0.03
CA GLY A 80 4.91 13.33 -0.07
C GLY A 80 4.82 13.93 1.34
N LEU A 81 3.70 14.60 1.65
CA LEU A 81 3.48 15.23 2.96
C LEU A 81 2.77 14.32 3.97
N GLY A 82 2.38 13.09 3.58
CA GLY A 82 1.78 12.12 4.48
C GLY A 82 0.34 12.44 4.88
N ARG A 83 -0.37 13.31 4.17
CA ARG A 83 -1.67 13.83 4.61
C ARG A 83 -2.77 12.78 4.56
N MET A 84 -3.46 12.64 5.69
CA MET A 84 -4.67 11.84 5.88
C MET A 84 -5.78 12.71 6.44
N ARG A 85 -7.02 12.42 6.05
CA ARG A 85 -8.22 13.15 6.48
C ARG A 85 -9.28 12.18 6.96
N TRP A 86 -10.15 12.67 7.82
CA TRP A 86 -11.31 11.95 8.32
C TRP A 86 -12.61 12.63 7.88
N PRO A 87 -13.74 11.89 7.92
CA PRO A 87 -15.05 12.43 7.52
C PRO A 87 -15.50 13.68 8.28
N ASP A 88 -15.01 13.91 9.50
CA ASP A 88 -15.32 15.11 10.29
C ASP A 88 -14.48 16.34 9.91
N GLY A 89 -13.70 16.25 8.84
CA GLY A 89 -12.81 17.32 8.37
C GLY A 89 -11.47 17.38 9.09
N SER A 90 -11.26 16.60 10.15
CA SER A 90 -9.96 16.54 10.83
C SER A 90 -8.89 15.92 9.93
N SER A 91 -7.63 16.27 10.16
CA SER A 91 -6.49 15.75 9.39
C SER A 91 -5.29 15.45 10.27
N ARG A 92 -4.44 14.55 9.78
CA ARG A 92 -3.21 14.08 10.43
C ARG A 92 -2.17 13.76 9.37
N ARG A 93 -0.89 13.93 9.71
CA ARG A 93 0.21 13.44 8.88
C ARG A 93 0.64 12.04 9.33
N VAL A 94 0.69 11.11 8.38
CA VAL A 94 1.39 9.83 8.50
C VAL A 94 2.87 10.14 8.42
N THR A 95 3.57 9.91 9.52
CA THR A 95 5.03 10.05 9.55
C THR A 95 5.69 8.73 9.19
N GLN A 96 6.99 8.74 8.89
CA GLN A 96 7.74 7.50 8.57
C GLN A 96 7.85 6.53 9.77
N SER A 97 7.36 6.94 10.95
CA SER A 97 7.50 6.25 12.23
C SER A 97 6.16 5.81 12.82
N GLU A 98 5.12 5.61 12.01
CA GLU A 98 3.92 4.92 12.51
C GLU A 98 4.34 3.59 13.12
N THR A 99 3.87 3.33 14.35
CA THR A 99 4.26 2.10 15.07
C THR A 99 3.91 0.89 14.21
N PRO A 100 4.90 0.04 13.87
CA PRO A 100 4.65 -1.12 13.03
C PRO A 100 3.63 -2.07 13.65
N LEU A 101 2.73 -2.60 12.82
CA LEU A 101 1.71 -3.56 13.24
C LEU A 101 2.22 -4.99 13.08
N ALA A 102 2.64 -5.57 14.20
CA ALA A 102 3.14 -6.94 14.26
C ALA A 102 2.06 -8.00 13.95
N ALA A 103 2.51 -9.18 13.55
CA ALA A 103 1.65 -10.34 13.29
C ALA A 103 1.03 -10.96 14.57
N THR A 104 1.46 -10.52 15.76
CA THR A 104 0.98 -11.04 17.04
C THR A 104 -0.55 -11.01 17.14
N GLY A 105 -1.15 -12.14 17.52
CA GLY A 105 -2.60 -12.27 17.67
C GLY A 105 -3.37 -12.39 16.35
N ASN A 106 -2.70 -12.58 15.21
CA ASN A 106 -3.37 -12.95 13.97
C ASN A 106 -3.95 -14.37 14.08
N ALA A 107 -5.19 -14.53 13.66
CA ALA A 107 -5.71 -15.84 13.29
C ALA A 107 -5.04 -16.30 11.99
N ASN A 108 -4.88 -17.60 11.81
CA ASN A 108 -4.28 -18.17 10.61
C ASN A 108 -5.15 -17.93 9.38
N SER A 109 -4.54 -17.71 8.23
CA SER A 109 -5.23 -17.63 6.94
C SER A 109 -6.38 -16.61 6.88
N THR A 110 -6.27 -15.51 7.63
CA THR A 110 -7.36 -14.56 7.84
C THR A 110 -7.06 -13.25 7.12
N LEU A 111 -8.06 -12.74 6.39
CA LEU A 111 -8.04 -11.41 5.78
C LEU A 111 -8.37 -10.35 6.84
N TYR A 112 -7.56 -9.31 6.88
CA TYR A 112 -7.75 -8.14 7.71
C TYR A 112 -7.77 -6.88 6.85
N TYR A 113 -8.71 -5.99 7.15
CA TYR A 113 -8.63 -4.61 6.72
C TYR A 113 -7.76 -3.83 7.70
N ILE A 114 -6.91 -2.96 7.16
CA ILE A 114 -5.97 -2.16 7.92
C ILE A 114 -6.48 -0.73 7.94
N TYR A 115 -6.67 -0.21 9.15
CA TYR A 115 -7.23 1.11 9.39
C TYR A 115 -6.24 2.02 10.09
N LEU A 116 -6.32 3.31 9.77
CA LEU A 116 -5.65 4.39 10.48
C LEU A 116 -6.69 5.13 11.35
N PRO A 117 -6.59 5.03 12.69
CA PRO A 117 -7.42 5.83 13.58
C PRO A 117 -6.98 7.30 13.59
N LYS A 118 -7.87 8.23 13.97
CA LYS A 118 -7.55 9.67 14.13
C LYS A 118 -6.29 9.90 14.96
N ALA A 119 -6.16 9.17 16.05
CA ALA A 119 -4.99 9.16 16.92
C ALA A 119 -4.56 7.71 17.18
N GLY A 120 -3.24 7.50 17.27
CA GLY A 120 -2.67 6.18 17.53
C GLY A 120 -2.22 5.43 16.27
N PRO A 121 -1.68 4.22 16.46
CA PRO A 121 -1.09 3.43 15.40
C PRO A 121 -2.15 2.80 14.50
N ILE A 122 -1.73 2.26 13.35
CA ILE A 122 -2.62 1.46 12.51
C ILE A 122 -3.14 0.23 13.25
N GLU A 123 -4.39 -0.16 12.95
CA GLU A 123 -5.05 -1.32 13.53
C GLU A 123 -5.50 -2.30 12.43
N LYS A 124 -5.59 -3.60 12.78
CA LYS A 124 -6.18 -4.63 11.94
C LYS A 124 -7.60 -4.96 12.41
N SER A 125 -8.51 -5.23 11.50
CA SER A 125 -9.85 -5.70 11.82
C SER A 125 -10.41 -6.60 10.72
N THR A 126 -11.22 -7.59 11.09
CA THR A 126 -12.01 -8.39 10.14
C THR A 126 -13.30 -7.69 9.74
N THR A 127 -13.66 -6.58 10.39
CA THR A 127 -14.79 -5.73 9.98
C THR A 127 -14.42 -5.00 8.69
N GLY A 128 -15.28 -5.14 7.68
CA GLY A 128 -15.14 -4.45 6.39
C GLY A 128 -15.31 -2.93 6.48
N TYR A 129 -15.17 -2.27 5.34
CA TYR A 129 -15.29 -0.82 5.22
C TYR A 129 -16.53 -0.42 4.42
N VAL A 130 -16.91 0.85 4.55
CA VAL A 130 -17.92 1.51 3.73
C VAL A 130 -17.36 2.84 3.23
N ILE A 131 -17.86 3.33 2.11
CA ILE A 131 -17.60 4.70 1.67
C ILE A 131 -18.57 5.62 2.40
N ASP A 132 -18.05 6.54 3.20
CA ASP A 132 -18.89 7.50 3.92
C ASP A 132 -19.39 8.62 2.99
N SER A 133 -20.25 9.51 3.50
CA SER A 133 -20.81 10.63 2.73
C SER A 133 -19.76 11.62 2.19
N SER A 134 -18.58 11.68 2.80
CA SER A 134 -17.44 12.46 2.34
C SER A 134 -16.61 11.77 1.24
N GLY A 135 -16.94 10.52 0.91
CA GLY A 135 -16.22 9.71 -0.09
C GLY A 135 -14.98 9.00 0.45
N ILE A 136 -14.73 9.02 1.76
CA ILE A 136 -13.59 8.35 2.39
C ILE A 136 -13.99 6.92 2.77
N ALA A 137 -13.12 5.96 2.47
CA ALA A 137 -13.30 4.59 2.92
C ALA A 137 -13.03 4.52 4.44
N VAL A 138 -14.05 4.17 5.22
CA VAL A 138 -13.97 4.06 6.69
C VAL A 138 -14.46 2.71 7.17
N LYS A 139 -14.03 2.30 8.37
CA LYS A 139 -14.51 1.07 8.99
C LYS A 139 -16.03 1.10 9.14
N SER A 140 -16.70 0.00 8.78
CA SER A 140 -18.15 -0.09 8.89
C SER A 140 -18.61 0.11 10.35
N GLY A 141 -19.47 1.11 10.57
CA GLY A 141 -19.94 1.50 11.90
C GLY A 141 -19.00 2.40 12.70
N ASP A 142 -17.85 2.81 12.14
CA ASP A 142 -16.87 3.64 12.86
C ASP A 142 -16.05 4.55 11.93
N ALA A 143 -16.55 5.77 11.71
CA ALA A 143 -15.94 6.79 10.87
C ALA A 143 -14.64 7.40 11.46
N SER A 144 -14.22 7.03 12.67
CA SER A 144 -12.94 7.49 13.24
C SER A 144 -11.72 6.74 12.70
N ARG A 145 -11.94 5.73 11.84
CA ARG A 145 -10.93 4.81 11.32
C ARG A 145 -11.02 4.76 9.79
N VAL A 146 -9.99 5.27 9.13
CA VAL A 146 -9.90 5.33 7.66
C VAL A 146 -9.18 4.10 7.14
N LEU A 147 -9.69 3.48 6.09
CA LEU A 147 -9.05 2.34 5.44
C LEU A 147 -7.75 2.78 4.77
N VAL A 148 -6.64 2.11 5.09
CA VAL A 148 -5.34 2.36 4.46
C VAL A 148 -4.82 1.17 3.67
N GLY A 149 -5.42 -0.01 3.84
CA GLY A 149 -5.08 -1.19 3.06
C GLY A 149 -5.77 -2.45 3.55
N MET A 150 -5.32 -3.58 3.04
CA MET A 150 -5.68 -4.90 3.53
C MET A 150 -4.44 -5.77 3.66
N ALA A 151 -4.47 -6.72 4.60
CA ALA A 151 -3.44 -7.71 4.74
C ALA A 151 -4.02 -9.07 5.10
N ARG A 152 -3.37 -10.15 4.65
CA ARG A 152 -3.75 -11.52 5.00
C ARG A 152 -2.62 -12.22 5.73
N SER A 153 -2.95 -12.89 6.83
CA SER A 153 -2.01 -13.74 7.54
C SER A 153 -1.80 -15.05 6.79
N THR A 154 -0.63 -15.64 6.90
CA THR A 154 -0.32 -16.98 6.38
C THR A 154 -0.98 -18.07 7.23
N SER A 155 -0.78 -19.34 6.87
CA SER A 155 -1.23 -20.48 7.67
C SER A 155 -0.58 -20.56 9.06
N SER A 156 0.53 -19.85 9.30
CA SER A 156 1.19 -19.72 10.60
C SER A 156 0.88 -18.39 11.33
N GLY A 157 -0.03 -17.58 10.78
CA GLY A 157 -0.41 -16.29 11.37
C GLY A 157 0.54 -15.13 11.02
N ALA A 158 1.69 -15.40 10.41
CA ALA A 158 2.65 -14.37 9.99
C ALA A 158 2.11 -13.52 8.83
N TRP A 159 2.55 -12.27 8.71
CA TRP A 159 2.38 -11.47 7.49
C TRP A 159 3.36 -11.94 6.41
N ALA A 160 2.94 -11.91 5.14
CA ALA A 160 3.79 -12.23 4.00
C ALA A 160 3.54 -11.28 2.83
N ASP A 161 4.61 -10.87 2.16
CA ASP A 161 4.55 -10.15 0.89
C ASP A 161 5.82 -10.50 0.09
N SER A 162 5.66 -11.36 -0.91
CA SER A 162 6.72 -11.97 -1.69
C SER A 162 6.31 -12.08 -3.17
N ALA A 163 7.24 -12.53 -4.01
CA ALA A 163 6.95 -12.76 -5.44
C ALA A 163 5.94 -13.89 -5.70
N THR A 164 5.63 -14.75 -4.72
CA THR A 164 4.62 -15.80 -4.85
C THR A 164 3.37 -15.52 -4.00
N GLN A 165 3.45 -14.62 -3.03
CA GLN A 165 2.37 -14.30 -2.10
C GLN A 165 2.25 -12.79 -1.91
N ARG A 166 1.28 -12.13 -2.54
CA ARG A 166 0.99 -10.69 -2.32
C ARG A 166 -0.16 -10.54 -1.33
N PHE A 167 0.14 -10.69 -0.04
CA PHE A 167 -0.85 -10.57 1.04
C PHE A 167 -0.87 -9.22 1.73
N VAL A 168 -0.26 -8.18 1.18
CA VAL A 168 -0.35 -6.82 1.69
C VAL A 168 -0.64 -5.89 0.52
N LEU A 169 -1.79 -5.20 0.56
CA LEU A 169 -2.16 -4.20 -0.43
C LEU A 169 -2.50 -2.88 0.24
N SER A 170 -1.93 -1.80 -0.27
CA SER A 170 -2.32 -0.44 0.07
C SER A 170 -3.64 -0.08 -0.60
N HIS A 171 -4.47 0.69 0.10
CA HIS A 171 -5.68 1.28 -0.49
C HIS A 171 -5.33 2.53 -1.31
N PHE A 172 -4.42 3.35 -0.80
CA PHE A 172 -3.95 4.56 -1.48
C PHE A 172 -2.61 4.36 -2.20
N ASN A 173 -2.36 5.20 -3.22
CA ASN A 173 -1.13 5.19 -4.03
C ASN A 173 -0.75 3.78 -4.50
N ARG A 174 -1.74 3.04 -4.99
CA ARG A 174 -1.59 1.68 -5.50
C ARG A 174 -0.56 1.65 -6.64
N ARG A 175 0.23 0.59 -6.69
CA ARG A 175 1.21 0.30 -7.75
C ARG A 175 1.03 -1.13 -8.24
N PRO A 176 1.50 -1.46 -9.46
CA PRO A 176 1.57 -2.85 -9.88
C PRO A 176 2.52 -3.64 -8.97
N LEU A 177 2.05 -4.80 -8.52
CA LEU A 177 2.79 -5.80 -7.77
C LEU A 177 2.84 -7.07 -8.61
N HIS A 178 4.05 -7.50 -8.95
CA HIS A 178 4.28 -8.66 -9.79
C HIS A 178 4.37 -9.93 -8.95
N LEU A 179 3.77 -11.01 -9.46
CA LEU A 179 3.91 -12.35 -8.96
C LEU A 179 4.45 -13.28 -10.03
N PHE A 180 5.28 -14.24 -9.62
CA PHE A 180 5.78 -15.30 -10.46
C PHE A 180 5.98 -16.58 -9.65
N VAL A 181 5.53 -17.71 -10.18
CA VAL A 181 5.92 -19.04 -9.70
C VAL A 181 6.18 -19.96 -10.87
N GLY A 182 7.25 -20.74 -10.80
CA GLY A 182 7.55 -21.82 -11.73
C GLY A 182 7.18 -23.18 -11.14
N ILE A 183 7.13 -24.21 -11.98
CA ILE A 183 7.08 -25.61 -11.51
C ILE A 183 8.50 -26.15 -11.27
N ALA A 184 8.68 -26.96 -10.23
CA ALA A 184 10.00 -27.51 -9.87
C ALA A 184 10.32 -28.85 -10.57
N ALA A 185 9.29 -29.59 -10.97
CA ALA A 185 9.38 -30.86 -11.69
C ALA A 185 8.23 -30.99 -12.68
N ASN A 186 8.36 -31.87 -13.68
CA ASN A 186 7.28 -32.14 -14.62
C ASN A 186 5.99 -32.49 -13.88
N ARG A 187 4.87 -31.93 -14.33
CA ARG A 187 3.52 -32.22 -13.82
C ARG A 187 2.74 -32.92 -14.89
N SER A 188 1.96 -33.94 -14.53
CA SER A 188 1.21 -34.69 -15.51
C SER A 188 -0.15 -35.12 -14.99
N THR A 189 -1.11 -35.30 -15.89
CA THR A 189 -2.45 -35.76 -15.59
C THR A 189 -3.04 -36.52 -16.77
N GLY A 190 -3.80 -37.57 -16.49
CA GLY A 190 -4.64 -38.28 -17.46
C GLY A 190 -6.13 -37.89 -17.38
N SER A 191 -6.46 -36.85 -16.61
CA SER A 191 -7.84 -36.42 -16.42
C SER A 191 -8.44 -35.84 -17.71
N THR A 192 -9.62 -36.31 -18.09
CA THR A 192 -10.38 -35.78 -19.24
C THR A 192 -11.05 -34.43 -18.93
N SER A 193 -11.18 -34.09 -17.66
CA SER A 193 -11.52 -32.75 -17.16
C SER A 193 -10.25 -32.00 -16.79
N ILE A 194 -10.25 -30.67 -16.91
CA ILE A 194 -9.14 -29.87 -16.39
C ILE A 194 -9.16 -29.96 -14.86
N VAL A 195 -8.00 -30.27 -14.29
CA VAL A 195 -7.74 -30.31 -12.84
C VAL A 195 -6.47 -29.53 -12.55
N GLU A 196 -6.27 -29.15 -11.29
CA GLU A 196 -4.98 -28.60 -10.88
C GLU A 196 -3.86 -29.62 -11.03
N VAL A 197 -2.75 -29.21 -11.64
CA VAL A 197 -1.55 -30.02 -11.88
C VAL A 197 -0.35 -29.38 -11.19
N GLY A 198 -0.13 -29.71 -9.94
CA GLY A 198 0.99 -29.15 -9.16
C GLY A 198 0.87 -29.38 -7.66
N LEU A 199 1.90 -28.97 -6.93
CA LEU A 199 1.88 -28.92 -5.47
C LEU A 199 1.22 -27.61 -5.02
N SER A 200 -0.02 -27.71 -4.55
CA SER A 200 -0.88 -26.58 -4.19
C SER A 200 -0.26 -25.60 -3.18
N ALA A 201 0.71 -26.01 -2.37
CA ALA A 201 1.36 -25.14 -1.38
C ALA A 201 2.60 -24.38 -1.91
N SER A 202 3.26 -24.87 -2.97
CA SER A 202 4.55 -24.31 -3.43
C SER A 202 4.55 -23.87 -4.90
N GLU A 203 3.53 -24.23 -5.67
CA GLU A 203 3.41 -23.96 -7.11
C GLU A 203 2.16 -23.12 -7.44
N ARG A 204 1.63 -22.40 -6.45
CA ARG A 204 0.59 -21.39 -6.62
C ARG A 204 1.19 -20.00 -6.48
N ILE A 205 0.58 -19.05 -7.19
CA ILE A 205 0.61 -17.65 -6.79
C ILE A 205 -0.64 -17.37 -5.96
N GLU A 206 -0.46 -16.66 -4.86
CA GLU A 206 -1.54 -16.27 -3.97
C GLU A 206 -1.52 -14.75 -3.81
N PHE A 207 -2.69 -14.12 -3.85
CA PHE A 207 -2.76 -12.67 -3.86
C PHE A 207 -4.08 -12.15 -3.32
N LEU A 208 -4.06 -10.91 -2.88
CA LEU A 208 -5.26 -10.14 -2.61
C LEU A 208 -5.64 -9.33 -3.85
N THR A 209 -6.91 -8.94 -3.97
CA THR A 209 -7.38 -7.95 -4.96
C THR A 209 -8.38 -6.99 -4.34
N TRP A 210 -8.40 -5.75 -4.84
CA TRP A 210 -9.50 -4.81 -4.64
C TRP A 210 -10.57 -5.05 -5.73
N ALA A 211 -11.86 -4.99 -5.39
CA ALA A 211 -12.94 -5.28 -6.35
C ALA A 211 -13.01 -4.30 -7.55
N ASP A 212 -12.40 -3.12 -7.44
CA ASP A 212 -12.34 -2.09 -8.48
C ASP A 212 -11.13 -2.22 -9.41
N MET A 213 -10.22 -3.17 -9.14
CA MET A 213 -9.02 -3.39 -9.93
C MET A 213 -8.98 -4.82 -10.46
N PRO A 214 -8.77 -5.03 -11.77
CA PRO A 214 -8.58 -6.39 -12.28
C PRO A 214 -7.34 -7.03 -11.67
N ALA A 215 -7.20 -8.35 -11.75
CA ALA A 215 -5.92 -9.04 -11.68
C ALA A 215 -5.52 -9.44 -13.11
N ILE A 216 -4.27 -9.22 -13.52
CA ILE A 216 -3.79 -9.71 -14.82
C ILE A 216 -3.02 -10.99 -14.58
N LEU A 217 -3.45 -12.09 -15.20
CA LEU A 217 -2.84 -13.40 -15.09
C LEU A 217 -2.34 -13.86 -16.46
N SER A 218 -1.25 -14.62 -16.49
CA SER A 218 -0.76 -15.30 -17.70
C SER A 218 0.02 -16.56 -17.34
N MET A 219 0.21 -17.43 -18.32
CA MET A 219 0.99 -18.65 -18.15
C MET A 219 1.80 -18.94 -19.40
N SER A 220 3.02 -19.41 -19.21
CA SER A 220 3.84 -19.95 -20.29
C SER A 220 4.39 -21.30 -19.85
N GLY A 221 4.59 -22.21 -20.81
CA GLY A 221 5.12 -23.52 -20.51
C GLY A 221 5.33 -24.38 -21.73
N ARG A 222 5.71 -25.63 -21.49
CA ARG A 222 5.82 -26.66 -22.51
C ARG A 222 4.90 -27.82 -22.18
N ILE A 223 4.18 -28.32 -23.18
CA ILE A 223 3.19 -29.38 -22.98
C ILE A 223 3.42 -30.52 -23.97
N ALA A 224 3.07 -31.74 -23.60
CA ALA A 224 2.91 -32.87 -24.53
C ALA A 224 1.72 -33.73 -24.11
N ASN A 225 1.21 -34.55 -25.04
CA ASN A 225 0.30 -35.65 -24.74
C ASN A 225 1.01 -36.97 -25.09
N SER A 226 0.95 -37.97 -24.21
CA SER A 226 1.53 -39.30 -24.45
C SER A 226 0.82 -40.13 -25.54
N THR A 227 -0.32 -39.68 -26.08
CA THR A 227 -1.07 -40.37 -27.13
C THR A 227 -1.26 -39.48 -28.35
N ALA A 228 -1.05 -40.05 -29.54
CA ALA A 228 -1.28 -39.38 -30.81
C ALA A 228 -2.78 -39.11 -31.04
N ASN A 229 -3.07 -38.07 -31.81
CA ASN A 229 -4.40 -37.58 -32.22
C ASN A 229 -5.31 -37.12 -31.08
N TYR A 230 -4.78 -36.93 -29.87
CA TYR A 230 -5.50 -36.33 -28.76
C TYR A 230 -4.90 -34.97 -28.36
N ALA A 231 -5.74 -34.11 -27.80
CA ALA A 231 -5.31 -32.77 -27.39
C ALA A 231 -4.74 -32.76 -25.97
N ALA A 232 -3.65 -32.03 -25.79
CA ALA A 232 -3.18 -31.58 -24.48
C ALA A 232 -3.84 -30.24 -24.14
N ARG A 233 -4.28 -30.10 -22.88
CA ARG A 233 -4.91 -28.88 -22.37
C ARG A 233 -4.12 -28.38 -21.18
N ILE A 234 -3.90 -27.07 -21.13
CA ILE A 234 -3.41 -26.36 -19.95
C ILE A 234 -4.29 -25.17 -19.65
N ALA A 235 -4.35 -24.77 -18.39
CA ALA A 235 -5.19 -23.67 -17.97
C ALA A 235 -4.60 -22.88 -16.79
N LEU A 236 -5.06 -21.65 -16.61
CA LEU A 236 -5.02 -20.95 -15.34
C LEU A 236 -6.03 -21.64 -14.41
N TRP A 237 -5.57 -22.15 -13.26
CA TRP A 237 -6.44 -22.75 -12.25
C TRP A 237 -6.72 -21.73 -11.15
N LEU A 238 -7.70 -20.86 -11.40
CA LEU A 238 -8.05 -19.72 -10.56
C LEU A 238 -9.15 -20.11 -9.57
N ASP A 239 -8.87 -20.03 -8.28
CA ASP A 239 -9.82 -20.30 -7.18
C ASP A 239 -10.56 -21.64 -7.28
N GLY A 240 -9.90 -22.67 -7.81
CA GLY A 240 -10.48 -24.01 -7.94
C GLY A 240 -11.25 -24.25 -9.24
N ALA A 241 -11.20 -23.30 -10.19
CA ALA A 241 -11.87 -23.40 -11.48
C ALA A 241 -11.00 -22.86 -12.63
N VAL A 242 -11.39 -23.19 -13.86
CA VAL A 242 -10.81 -22.57 -15.05
C VAL A 242 -11.64 -21.33 -15.40
N PRO A 243 -11.05 -20.12 -15.40
CA PRO A 243 -11.82 -18.93 -15.71
C PRO A 243 -12.07 -18.82 -17.22
N ASN A 244 -13.07 -18.04 -17.60
CA ASN A 244 -13.33 -17.75 -19.01
C ASN A 244 -12.12 -17.01 -19.60
N LYS A 245 -11.49 -17.55 -20.66
CA LYS A 245 -10.20 -17.13 -21.26
C LYS A 245 -8.92 -17.65 -20.58
N GLY A 246 -9.03 -18.61 -19.66
CA GLY A 246 -7.90 -19.20 -18.95
C GLY A 246 -7.42 -20.54 -19.48
N GLU A 247 -7.62 -20.89 -20.76
CA GLU A 247 -7.29 -22.22 -21.30
C GLU A 247 -6.54 -22.14 -22.64
N PHE A 248 -5.56 -23.03 -22.81
CA PHE A 248 -4.93 -23.35 -24.08
C PHE A 248 -5.10 -24.85 -24.39
N THR A 249 -5.52 -25.17 -25.61
CA THR A 249 -5.70 -26.54 -26.10
C THR A 249 -4.92 -26.75 -27.39
N GLN A 250 -4.20 -27.85 -27.51
CA GLN A 250 -3.50 -28.22 -28.74
C GLN A 250 -3.58 -29.73 -29.03
N SER A 251 -4.06 -30.08 -30.21
CA SER A 251 -4.04 -31.44 -30.75
C SER A 251 -2.63 -31.88 -31.16
N ARG A 252 -2.27 -33.12 -30.88
CA ARG A 252 -0.97 -33.71 -31.26
C ARG A 252 -1.16 -34.78 -32.31
N THR A 253 -0.42 -34.72 -33.42
CA THR A 253 -0.42 -35.80 -34.42
C THR A 253 0.54 -36.93 -34.03
N THR A 254 1.54 -36.64 -33.20
CA THR A 254 2.55 -37.59 -32.73
C THR A 254 2.53 -37.68 -31.21
N ALA A 255 2.56 -38.91 -30.69
CA ALA A 255 2.64 -39.16 -29.26
C ALA A 255 3.95 -38.59 -28.67
N GLY A 256 3.86 -37.88 -27.55
CA GLY A 256 5.00 -37.31 -26.84
C GLY A 256 5.57 -36.03 -27.46
N ASP A 257 4.98 -35.49 -28.53
CA ASP A 257 5.43 -34.25 -29.13
C ASP A 257 5.29 -33.06 -28.17
N ILE A 258 6.40 -32.33 -27.95
CA ILE A 258 6.49 -31.21 -27.02
C ILE A 258 6.34 -29.91 -27.81
N SER A 259 5.39 -29.06 -27.44
CA SER A 259 5.33 -27.67 -27.94
C SER A 259 5.39 -26.66 -26.80
N HIS A 260 5.55 -25.40 -27.18
CA HIS A 260 5.31 -24.27 -26.31
C HIS A 260 3.81 -24.00 -26.24
N ALA A 261 3.34 -23.72 -25.04
CA ALA A 261 1.96 -23.41 -24.76
C ALA A 261 1.91 -22.15 -23.90
N GLN A 262 1.07 -21.21 -24.31
CA GLN A 262 1.00 -19.89 -23.71
C GLN A 262 -0.46 -19.48 -23.56
N ILE A 263 -0.78 -18.96 -22.39
CA ILE A 263 -2.00 -18.23 -22.09
C ILE A 263 -1.57 -16.76 -21.98
N SER A 264 -2.04 -15.94 -22.92
CA SER A 264 -1.75 -14.51 -22.96
C SER A 264 -2.21 -13.80 -21.69
N MET A 265 -1.75 -12.57 -21.49
CA MET A 265 -2.17 -11.74 -20.37
C MET A 265 -3.69 -11.50 -20.41
N CYS A 266 -4.39 -12.03 -19.41
CA CYS A 266 -5.84 -11.95 -19.30
C CYS A 266 -6.21 -11.14 -18.04
N PRO A 267 -6.96 -10.04 -18.17
CA PRO A 267 -7.51 -9.32 -17.02
C PRO A 267 -8.75 -10.04 -16.49
N PHE A 268 -8.82 -10.22 -15.17
CA PHE A 268 -9.96 -10.78 -14.45
C PHE A 268 -10.44 -9.79 -13.41
N LEU A 269 -11.71 -9.39 -13.47
CA LEU A 269 -12.34 -8.60 -12.41
C LEU A 269 -12.81 -9.59 -11.34
N LEU A 270 -12.06 -9.70 -10.26
CA LEU A 270 -12.34 -10.61 -9.15
C LEU A 270 -13.08 -9.88 -8.03
N SER A 271 -13.73 -10.65 -7.16
CA SER A 271 -14.25 -10.11 -5.91
C SER A 271 -13.10 -9.56 -5.06
N GLU A 272 -13.39 -8.61 -4.16
CA GLU A 272 -12.38 -8.18 -3.21
C GLU A 272 -11.97 -9.32 -2.27
N GLY A 273 -10.68 -9.42 -1.96
CA GLY A 273 -10.15 -10.37 -0.99
C GLY A 273 -9.13 -11.34 -1.59
N TYR A 274 -9.06 -12.53 -1.01
CA TYR A 274 -8.04 -13.53 -1.30
C TYR A 274 -8.38 -14.40 -2.50
N HIS A 275 -7.37 -14.57 -3.36
CA HIS A 275 -7.41 -15.42 -4.55
C HIS A 275 -6.11 -16.22 -4.67
N TYR A 276 -6.18 -17.31 -5.42
CA TYR A 276 -5.00 -18.06 -5.82
C TYR A 276 -5.11 -18.56 -7.26
N CYS A 277 -3.97 -18.65 -7.94
CA CYS A 277 -3.87 -19.29 -9.24
C CYS A 277 -2.82 -20.39 -9.20
N GLY A 278 -3.21 -21.60 -9.60
CA GLY A 278 -2.34 -22.72 -9.88
C GLY A 278 -2.27 -23.05 -11.37
N PHE A 279 -1.60 -24.15 -11.69
CA PHE A 279 -1.53 -24.70 -13.04
C PHE A 279 -2.69 -25.67 -13.23
N GLY A 280 -3.48 -25.50 -14.29
CA GLY A 280 -4.51 -26.45 -14.71
C GLY A 280 -4.00 -27.33 -15.85
N GLY A 281 -4.40 -28.60 -15.87
CA GLY A 281 -4.07 -29.54 -16.94
C GLY A 281 -5.16 -30.56 -17.18
N GLY A 282 -5.24 -31.07 -18.41
CA GLY A 282 -6.16 -32.14 -18.79
C GLY A 282 -5.86 -32.70 -20.17
N VAL A 283 -6.51 -33.81 -20.52
CA VAL A 283 -6.51 -34.41 -21.86
C VAL A 283 -7.90 -34.28 -22.48
N ASN A 284 -7.98 -34.17 -23.81
CA ASN A 284 -9.24 -34.33 -24.51
C ASN A 284 -9.30 -35.75 -25.08
N GLY A 285 -10.01 -36.66 -24.40
CA GLY A 285 -10.17 -38.06 -24.80
C GLY A 285 -9.20 -39.02 -24.12
N GLY A 286 -7.95 -39.08 -24.60
CA GLY A 286 -6.97 -40.09 -24.16
C GLY A 286 -5.56 -39.57 -23.90
N GLY A 287 -4.77 -40.43 -23.23
CA GLY A 287 -3.36 -40.21 -22.93
C GLY A 287 -3.10 -39.48 -21.61
N THR A 288 -1.92 -38.87 -21.54
CA THR A 288 -1.43 -38.12 -20.37
C THR A 288 -0.88 -36.80 -20.87
N THR A 289 -1.46 -35.69 -20.42
CA THR A 289 -0.87 -34.35 -20.62
C THR A 289 0.24 -34.15 -19.60
N THR A 290 1.43 -33.79 -20.08
CA THR A 290 2.58 -33.43 -19.25
C THR A 290 2.94 -31.97 -19.47
N LEU A 291 2.91 -31.18 -18.40
CA LEU A 291 3.52 -29.85 -18.31
C LEU A 291 4.98 -30.02 -17.91
N TYR A 292 5.90 -29.67 -18.81
CA TYR A 292 7.33 -29.85 -18.62
C TYR A 292 7.94 -28.66 -17.89
N THR A 293 8.86 -28.96 -16.98
CA THR A 293 9.82 -27.96 -16.51
C THR A 293 10.71 -27.55 -17.67
N SER A 294 11.03 -26.27 -17.72
CA SER A 294 12.11 -25.77 -18.54
C SER A 294 13.02 -24.93 -17.67
N ASN A 295 14.30 -24.92 -18.02
CA ASN A 295 15.33 -24.09 -17.41
C ASN A 295 15.08 -22.58 -17.61
N THR A 296 14.05 -22.16 -18.35
CA THR A 296 13.87 -20.75 -18.72
C THR A 296 12.44 -20.18 -18.73
N THR A 297 11.32 -20.93 -18.67
CA THR A 297 10.02 -20.27 -18.95
C THR A 297 8.71 -20.93 -18.50
N THR A 298 8.70 -22.08 -17.80
CA THR A 298 7.42 -22.67 -17.35
C THR A 298 6.97 -22.03 -16.04
N GLY A 299 5.93 -21.19 -16.09
CA GLY A 299 5.47 -20.49 -14.91
C GLY A 299 4.14 -19.75 -15.08
N LEU A 300 3.57 -19.40 -13.94
CA LEU A 300 2.45 -18.49 -13.79
C LEU A 300 2.99 -17.10 -13.47
N ASN A 301 2.41 -16.10 -14.11
CA ASN A 301 2.71 -14.70 -13.84
C ASN A 301 1.41 -13.99 -13.48
N ALA A 302 1.49 -13.06 -12.54
CA ALA A 302 0.40 -12.14 -12.28
C ALA A 302 0.85 -10.72 -12.00
N VAL A 303 -0.06 -9.78 -12.23
CA VAL A 303 0.03 -8.40 -11.76
C VAL A 303 -1.25 -8.07 -11.00
N VAL A 304 -1.08 -7.60 -9.77
CA VAL A 304 -2.15 -7.06 -8.93
C VAL A 304 -1.81 -5.61 -8.53
N TRP A 305 -2.76 -4.88 -7.95
CA TRP A 305 -2.57 -3.47 -7.60
C TRP A 305 -2.74 -3.24 -6.10
N GLY A 306 -1.72 -2.64 -5.48
CA GLY A 306 -1.72 -2.27 -4.06
C GLY A 306 -0.47 -1.55 -3.61
#